data_AF-A0A368F2Z2-F1
#
_entry.id   AF-A0A368F2Z2-F1
#
_cell.length_a   1.000
_cell.length_b   1.000
_cell.length_c   1.000
_cell.angle_alpha   90.00
_cell.angle_beta   90.00
_cell.angle_gamma   90.00
#
_symmetry.space_group_name_H-M   'P 1'
#
loop_
_entity.id
_entity.type
_entity.pdbx_description
1 polymer ?
#
loop_
_entity_poly.entity_id
_entity_poly.type
_entity_poly.pdbx_seq_one_letter_code
_entity_poly.pdbx_strand_id
1 'polypeptide(L)'
;MHCSAGIGRTGTIILIDVILRRLFSAKEIDMVDLFKTLRNQRASCIQVEGQFVFIILSVLDYIKIKMPKYKEKVNKFMEDFKTALIPSS
;
A
#
# COMPACT_ATOMS: atom_id res chain seq x y z
N MET A 1 3.27 -19.70 5.13
CA MET A 1 1.96 -19.02 5.17
C MET A 1 1.10 -19.52 4.01
N HIS A 2 0.12 -20.38 4.27
CA HIS A 2 -0.86 -20.81 3.26
C HIS A 2 -2.28 -20.78 3.85
N CYS A 3 -3.26 -20.39 3.04
CA CYS A 3 -4.65 -20.82 3.21
C CYS A 3 -5.43 -20.67 1.88
N SER A 4 -5.99 -21.80 1.44
CA SER A 4 -7.03 -22.11 0.44
C SER A 4 -7.01 -21.50 -0.98
N ALA A 5 -6.48 -20.31 -1.18
CA ALA A 5 -6.11 -19.76 -2.49
C ALA A 5 -4.92 -18.78 -2.38
N GLY A 6 -4.60 -18.31 -1.16
CA GLY A 6 -3.31 -17.82 -0.67
C GLY A 6 -2.64 -16.63 -1.37
N ILE A 7 -2.99 -16.28 -2.60
CA ILE A 7 -2.21 -15.40 -3.47
C ILE A 7 -2.51 -13.93 -3.14
N GLY A 8 -3.79 -13.56 -3.00
CA GLY A 8 -4.20 -12.18 -2.72
C GLY A 8 -3.69 -11.65 -1.38
N ARG A 9 -4.13 -12.26 -0.25
CA ARG A 9 -3.77 -11.78 1.11
C ARG A 9 -2.28 -11.88 1.43
N THR A 10 -1.62 -12.95 0.98
CA THR A 10 -0.16 -13.09 1.17
C THR A 10 0.59 -12.04 0.35
N GLY A 11 0.15 -11.79 -0.89
CA GLY A 11 0.70 -10.74 -1.74
C GLY A 11 0.57 -9.35 -1.13
N THR A 12 -0.59 -9.05 -0.54
CA THR A 12 -0.85 -7.81 0.21
C THR A 12 0.16 -7.61 1.34
N ILE A 13 0.35 -8.60 2.21
CA ILE A 13 1.26 -8.48 3.37
C ILE A 13 2.71 -8.35 2.91
N ILE A 14 3.13 -9.15 1.91
CA ILE A 14 4.49 -9.05 1.35
C ILE A 14 4.73 -7.66 0.77
N LEU A 15 3.78 -7.09 0.02
CA LEU A 15 3.96 -5.77 -0.57
C LEU A 15 4.07 -4.68 0.50
N ILE A 16 3.26 -4.75 1.57
CA ILE A 16 3.39 -3.82 2.71
C ILE A 16 4.80 -3.89 3.31
N ASP A 17 5.31 -5.09 3.59
CA ASP A 17 6.65 -5.28 4.15
C ASP A 17 7.76 -4.73 3.22
N VAL A 18 7.67 -5.02 1.91
CA VAL A 18 8.65 -4.52 0.93
C VAL A 18 8.63 -2.99 0.84
N ILE A 19 7.45 -2.36 0.83
CA ILE A 19 7.31 -0.89 0.80
C ILE A 19 7.96 -0.31 2.05
N LEU A 20 7.58 -0.79 3.24
CA LEU A 20 8.12 -0.27 4.50
C LEU A 20 9.64 -0.41 4.55
N ARG A 21 10.20 -1.58 4.21
CA ARG A 21 11.67 -1.78 4.18
C ARG A 21 12.38 -0.81 3.26
N ARG A 22 11.83 -0.54 2.07
CA ARG A 22 12.42 0.43 1.13
C ARG A 22 12.35 1.86 1.67
N LEU A 23 11.20 2.28 2.21
CA LEU A 23 11.03 3.60 2.81
C LEU A 23 12.00 3.82 3.99
N PHE A 24 12.12 2.84 4.89
CA PHE A 24 13.03 2.93 6.04
C PHE A 24 14.50 2.78 5.67
N SER A 25 14.80 2.26 4.48
CA SER A 25 16.15 2.25 3.92
C SER A 25 16.46 3.51 3.09
N ALA A 26 15.61 4.55 3.15
CA ALA A 26 15.71 5.77 2.35
C ALA A 26 15.83 5.52 0.84
N LYS A 27 15.22 4.43 0.35
CA LYS A 27 15.17 4.11 -1.07
C LYS A 27 13.89 4.66 -1.67
N GLU A 28 14.00 5.27 -2.85
CA GLU A 28 12.84 5.65 -3.63
C GLU A 28 12.02 4.42 -4.03
N ILE A 29 10.71 4.64 -4.15
CA ILE A 29 9.76 3.59 -4.52
C ILE A 29 8.95 4.09 -5.71
N ASP A 30 9.19 3.46 -6.85
CA ASP A 30 8.22 3.48 -7.95
C ASP A 30 7.17 2.39 -7.67
N MET A 31 5.96 2.84 -7.35
CA MET A 31 4.85 1.95 -7.01
C MET A 31 4.37 1.12 -8.20
N VAL A 32 4.47 1.65 -9.43
CA VAL A 32 4.07 0.96 -10.66
C VAL A 32 5.07 -0.15 -10.97
N ASP A 33 6.36 0.17 -10.91
CA ASP A 33 7.43 -0.81 -11.13
C ASP A 33 7.42 -1.91 -10.07
N LEU A 34 7.22 -1.54 -8.80
CA LEU A 34 7.12 -2.49 -7.70
C LEU A 34 5.93 -3.45 -7.89
N PHE A 35 4.80 -2.94 -8.34
CA PHE A 35 3.62 -3.74 -8.63
C PHE A 35 3.83 -4.69 -9.80
N LYS A 36 4.45 -4.21 -10.90
CA LYS A 36 4.82 -5.05 -12.06
C LYS A 36 5.77 -6.16 -11.65
N THR A 37 6.81 -5.83 -10.89
CA THR A 37 7.79 -6.80 -10.37
C THR A 37 7.12 -7.89 -9.54
N LEU A 38 6.19 -7.53 -8.66
CA LEU A 38 5.46 -8.51 -7.85
C LEU A 38 4.54 -9.40 -8.69
N ARG A 39 3.84 -8.85 -9.69
CA ARG A 39 3.02 -9.66 -10.59
C ARG A 39 3.86 -10.62 -11.45
N ASN A 40 5.08 -10.22 -11.81
CA ASN A 40 6.02 -11.08 -12.54
C ASN A 40 6.55 -12.22 -11.67
N GLN A 41 6.78 -11.99 -10.38
CA GLN A 41 7.23 -13.03 -9.44
C GLN A 41 6.08 -13.93 -8.96
N ARG A 42 4.85 -13.42 -8.92
CA ARG A 42 3.65 -14.17 -8.52
C ARG A 42 2.44 -13.68 -9.31
N ALA A 43 2.14 -14.38 -10.40
CA ALA A 43 0.96 -14.12 -11.22
C ALA A 43 -0.31 -14.07 -10.35
N SER A 44 -1.23 -13.15 -10.67
CA SER A 44 -2.48 -12.92 -9.91
C SER A 44 -2.30 -12.34 -8.49
N CYS A 45 -1.14 -11.77 -8.15
CA CYS A 45 -0.99 -10.96 -6.94
C CYS A 45 -1.76 -9.64 -7.07
N ILE A 46 -2.58 -9.31 -6.05
CA ILE A 46 -3.45 -8.12 -5.97
C ILE A 46 -4.47 -8.08 -7.12
N GLN A 47 -5.59 -8.79 -6.92
CA GLN A 47 -6.60 -9.03 -7.94
C GLN A 47 -7.69 -7.96 -8.00
N VAL A 48 -7.88 -7.20 -6.92
CA VAL A 48 -8.93 -6.19 -6.80
C VAL A 48 -8.35 -4.86 -6.37
N GLU A 49 -8.89 -3.76 -6.88
CA GLU A 49 -8.45 -2.39 -6.55
C GLU A 49 -8.46 -2.14 -5.05
N GLY A 50 -9.46 -2.66 -4.33
CA GLY A 50 -9.55 -2.54 -2.88
C GLY A 50 -8.35 -3.13 -2.12
N GLN A 51 -7.69 -4.17 -2.65
CA GLN A 51 -6.45 -4.71 -2.06
C GLN A 51 -5.29 -3.75 -2.25
N PHE A 52 -5.19 -3.08 -3.40
CA PHE A 52 -4.16 -2.06 -3.62
C PHE A 52 -4.38 -0.86 -2.70
N VAL A 53 -5.61 -0.34 -2.63
CA VAL A 53 -5.97 0.74 -1.70
C VAL A 53 -5.63 0.35 -0.26
N PHE A 54 -6.00 -0.85 0.17
CA PHE A 54 -5.69 -1.34 1.51
C PHE A 54 -4.18 -1.33 1.82
N ILE A 55 -3.32 -1.68 0.86
CA ILE A 55 -1.86 -1.67 1.03
C ILE A 55 -1.36 -0.25 1.27
N ILE A 56 -1.82 0.72 0.47
CA ILE A 56 -1.45 2.13 0.63
C ILE A 56 -1.91 2.66 1.99
N LEU A 57 -3.17 2.40 2.36
CA LEU A 57 -3.73 2.81 3.64
C LEU A 57 -2.96 2.23 4.82
N SER A 58 -2.60 0.95 4.75
CA SER A 58 -1.82 0.28 5.81
C SER A 58 -0.43 0.88 5.97
N VAL A 59 0.25 1.20 4.86
CA VAL A 59 1.58 1.85 4.88
C VAL A 59 1.48 3.27 5.47
N LEU A 60 0.48 4.05 5.04
CA LEU A 60 0.28 5.41 5.54
C LEU A 60 -0.06 5.43 7.03
N ASP A 61 -0.91 4.51 7.51
CA ASP A 61 -1.24 4.39 8.92
C ASP A 61 -0.01 4.01 9.76
N TYR A 62 0.81 3.08 9.26
CA TYR A 62 2.08 2.74 9.91
C TYR A 62 3.01 3.95 10.02
N ILE A 63 3.18 4.73 8.94
CA ILE A 63 3.98 5.96 8.93
C ILE A 63 3.42 6.97 9.92
N LYS A 64 2.10 7.16 9.95
CA LYS A 64 1.42 8.09 10.87
C LYS A 64 1.69 7.74 12.34
N ILE A 65 1.67 6.44 12.69
CA ILE A 65 1.90 5.96 14.05
C ILE A 65 3.37 6.05 14.44
N LYS A 66 4.28 5.60 13.56
CA LYS A 66 5.73 5.51 13.87
C LYS A 66 6.49 6.79 13.64
N MET A 67 5.96 7.71 12.85
CA MET A 67 6.62 8.95 12.48
C MET A 67 5.67 10.15 12.66
N PRO A 68 5.49 10.65 13.90
CA PRO A 68 4.56 11.73 14.21
C PRO A 68 4.78 13.00 13.36
N LYS A 69 6.02 13.25 12.92
CA LYS A 69 6.38 14.35 12.00
C LYS A 69 5.64 14.33 10.65
N TYR A 70 5.12 13.18 10.23
CA TYR A 70 4.35 13.05 8.99
C TYR A 70 2.84 12.97 9.22
N LYS A 71 2.37 12.99 10.48
CA LYS A 71 0.95 12.81 10.84
C LYS A 71 0.04 13.77 10.09
N GLU A 72 0.39 15.06 10.05
CA GLU A 72 -0.44 16.07 9.37
C GLU A 72 -0.44 15.88 7.85
N LYS A 73 0.70 15.53 7.25
CA LYS A 73 0.77 15.22 5.81
C LYS A 73 -0.09 14.02 5.44
N VAL A 74 -0.04 12.95 6.26
CA VAL A 74 -0.87 11.76 6.05
C VAL A 74 -2.34 12.10 6.22
N ASN A 75 -2.72 12.86 7.24
CA ASN A 75 -4.12 13.28 7.44
C ASN A 75 -4.63 14.10 6.25
N LYS A 76 -3.87 15.10 5.80
CA LYS A 76 -4.24 15.91 4.64
C LYS A 76 -4.43 15.04 3.39
N PHE A 77 -3.49 14.15 3.10
CA PHE A 77 -3.62 13.21 1.98
C PHE A 77 -4.90 12.36 2.09
N MET A 78 -5.22 11.88 3.30
CA MET A 78 -6.42 11.09 3.54
C MET A 78 -7.71 11.89 3.36
N GLU A 79 -7.72 13.18 3.70
CA GLU A 79 -8.85 14.08 3.43
C GLU A 79 -9.00 14.33 1.92
N ASP A 80 -7.92 14.69 1.24
CA ASP A 80 -7.90 14.92 -0.21
C ASP A 80 -8.38 13.66 -0.97
N PHE A 81 -7.91 12.48 -0.56
CA PHE A 81 -8.31 11.19 -1.13
C PHE A 81 -9.80 10.89 -0.94
N LYS A 82 -10.36 11.18 0.25
CA LYS A 82 -11.80 11.00 0.51
C LYS A 82 -12.63 11.96 -0.33
N THR A 83 -12.21 13.22 -0.43
CA THR A 83 -12.89 14.23 -1.26
C THR A 83 -12.88 13.85 -2.73
N ALA A 84 -11.77 13.31 -3.24
CA ALA A 84 -11.67 12.83 -4.62
C ALA A 84 -12.55 11.59 -4.92
N LEU A 85 -12.89 10.80 -3.90
CA LEU A 85 -13.75 9.61 -4.03
C LEU A 85 -15.24 9.91 -3.90
N ILE A 86 -15.62 11.04 -3.29
CA ILE A 86 -17.01 11.48 -3.21
C ILE A 86 -17.28 12.34 -4.43
N PRO A 87 -18.12 11.91 -5.39
CA PRO A 87 -18.52 12.78 -6.50
C PRO A 87 -19.21 13.99 -5.89
N SER A 88 -18.73 15.19 -6.21
CA SER A 88 -19.47 16.42 -5.96
C SER A 88 -20.90 16.25 -6.50
N SER A 89 -21.86 16.15 -5.57
CA SER A 89 -23.29 16.05 -5.86
C SER A 89 -23.83 17.37 -6.38
#